data_AF-A0A319EJU7-F1
#
_entry.id   AF-A0A319EJU7-F1
#
_cell.length_a   1.000
_cell.length_b   1.000
_cell.length_c   1.000
_cell.angle_alpha   90.00
_cell.angle_beta   90.00
_cell.angle_gamma   90.00
#
_symmetry.space_group_name_H-M   'P 1'
#
loop_
_entity.id
_entity.type
_entity.pdbx_description
1 polymer ?
#
loop_
_entity_poly.entity_id
_entity_poly.type
_entity_poly.pdbx_seq_one_letter_code
_entity_poly.pdbx_strand_id
1 'polypeptide(L)'
;MVSSRILTVCWALGLGCLLAPGAQAVPATRRESSCRYLPGDQEWPSGAEWAKLNTTVGGRLIATVPLGSPCHDPNYNATECAYLAAQWSYPEIHANSSSSFSNPFFQNRSCDPFTGESSACRIGNYYDYAINVTSAADVAAGLAFAQKKNIRLVIKNTGHDLLGRSSGKGGLGLWTHHLKSISVLDYNSPSYTGKAMRMGAGVQGFDAYLAAHQAGLRVVGGTCSTVGLTGGYTQGGGHSMLSTLYGLSADQVLEWEVVLTNGTHARATPTNYPDLYWALSGGGGGTYAVVLSMTVKAHADSPVTGALMTVTKTTSEDAFWEAVTAFHAAMPSWIEKGAATAYYIADGALYLIPATFANYSSSEVTGFMQPFVAQLQQLSVNYTLTVTTFDNYYSFFDNYFGPLPYGTYTNAQVQGGRLIPRTVLASNSSNAALTSALREIASNPAFHIVGVGADVSRAAHVPNAVFPGWRKAITWIEIAANWDWNQAYATNAANETLITQKYDPLLAAVTGPESGAYLNEGDFAQRDFQTQFFGSNYATLKAIKNKYDPGHIFYGNALVGSDDWTVASDGRLCRA
;
A
#
# COMPACT_ATOMS: atom_id res chain seq x y z
N MET A 1 -52.43 -44.65 23.26
CA MET A 1 -52.76 -46.04 23.65
C MET A 1 -51.51 -46.72 24.19
N VAL A 2 -51.68 -47.79 24.95
CA VAL A 2 -50.66 -48.44 25.80
C VAL A 2 -49.67 -49.27 24.98
N SER A 3 -48.37 -49.23 25.29
CA SER A 3 -47.65 -50.40 25.85
C SER A 3 -46.12 -50.23 25.85
N SER A 4 -45.53 -50.28 27.05
CA SER A 4 -44.12 -50.63 27.23
C SER A 4 -43.92 -52.13 26.97
N ARG A 5 -42.83 -52.53 26.33
CA ARG A 5 -42.24 -53.86 26.54
C ARG A 5 -40.72 -53.78 26.63
N ILE A 6 -40.22 -54.07 27.82
CA ILE A 6 -38.82 -54.42 28.09
C ILE A 6 -38.62 -55.87 27.65
N LEU A 7 -37.50 -56.17 27.00
CA LEU A 7 -37.01 -57.54 26.87
C LEU A 7 -35.48 -57.54 26.91
N THR A 8 -34.94 -58.02 28.03
CA THR A 8 -33.51 -58.16 28.29
C THR A 8 -33.06 -59.54 27.84
N VAL A 9 -32.05 -59.64 26.97
CA VAL A 9 -31.32 -60.89 26.67
C VAL A 9 -29.82 -60.58 26.57
N CYS A 10 -28.98 -61.48 27.08
CA CYS A 10 -27.50 -61.42 27.09
C CYS A 10 -26.97 -62.86 27.25
N TRP A 11 -25.76 -63.28 26.84
CA TRP A 11 -24.54 -62.57 26.41
C TRP A 11 -23.98 -63.14 25.10
N ALA A 12 -23.14 -62.38 24.38
CA ALA A 12 -21.85 -62.88 23.86
C ALA A 12 -20.96 -61.80 23.19
N LEU A 13 -19.87 -61.45 23.88
CA LEU A 13 -18.50 -61.19 23.38
C LEU A 13 -18.27 -60.67 21.93
N GLY A 14 -17.63 -59.49 21.83
CA GLY A 14 -17.03 -59.02 20.58
C GLY A 14 -16.53 -57.56 20.60
N LEU A 15 -15.51 -57.22 21.40
CA LEU A 15 -14.89 -55.89 21.33
C LEU A 15 -14.07 -55.73 20.03
N GLY A 16 -14.67 -55.11 19.02
CA GLY A 16 -13.98 -54.59 17.85
C GLY A 16 -13.62 -53.11 18.03
N CYS A 17 -12.53 -52.81 18.74
CA CYS A 17 -11.97 -51.45 18.72
C CYS A 17 -11.42 -51.13 17.33
N LEU A 18 -12.16 -50.33 16.55
CA LEU A 18 -11.62 -49.69 15.35
C LEU A 18 -10.58 -48.66 15.77
N LEU A 19 -9.31 -49.02 15.61
CA LEU A 19 -8.18 -48.11 15.77
C LEU A 19 -8.27 -47.03 14.70
N ALA A 20 -8.62 -45.80 15.10
CA ALA A 20 -8.34 -44.64 14.27
C ALA A 20 -6.81 -44.54 14.07
N PRO A 21 -6.32 -44.22 12.85
CA PRO A 21 -4.90 -43.95 12.66
C PRO A 21 -4.54 -42.74 13.51
N GLY A 22 -3.70 -42.95 14.54
CA GLY A 22 -3.23 -41.85 15.37
C GLY A 22 -2.49 -40.85 14.50
N ALA A 23 -2.97 -39.60 14.49
CA ALA A 23 -2.21 -38.50 13.90
C ALA A 23 -0.84 -38.49 14.58
N GLN A 24 0.22 -38.77 13.82
CA GLN A 24 1.57 -38.72 14.35
C GLN A 24 1.84 -37.27 14.75
N ALA A 25 1.88 -37.02 16.07
CA ALA A 25 2.25 -35.73 16.60
C ALA A 25 3.68 -35.43 16.13
N VAL A 26 3.83 -34.46 15.23
CA VAL A 26 5.14 -33.96 14.81
C VAL A 26 5.88 -33.51 16.07
N PRO A 27 7.10 -34.00 16.35
CA PRO A 27 7.81 -33.63 17.56
C PRO A 27 8.05 -32.12 17.59
N ALA A 28 7.51 -31.46 18.61
CA ALA A 28 7.70 -30.01 18.77
C ALA A 28 9.20 -29.70 18.93
N THR A 29 9.76 -28.91 18.02
CA THR A 29 11.17 -28.54 18.07
C THR A 29 11.38 -27.37 19.01
N ARG A 30 12.24 -27.53 20.02
CA ARG A 30 12.75 -26.43 20.86
C ARG A 30 13.65 -25.53 20.02
N ARG A 31 13.52 -24.20 20.14
CA ARG A 31 14.24 -23.23 19.27
C ARG A 31 14.97 -22.12 20.03
N GLU A 32 16.00 -21.59 19.39
CA GLU A 32 16.77 -20.44 19.89
C GLU A 32 15.92 -19.16 19.94
N SER A 33 16.17 -18.31 20.93
CA SER A 33 15.43 -17.05 21.14
C SER A 33 15.79 -15.93 20.16
N SER A 34 16.76 -16.15 19.27
CA SER A 34 17.17 -15.25 18.18
C SER A 34 16.13 -15.16 17.05
N CYS A 35 15.23 -16.13 16.95
CA CYS A 35 14.15 -16.16 15.97
C CYS A 35 12.77 -15.99 16.61
N ARG A 36 11.80 -15.49 15.84
CA ARG A 36 10.38 -15.55 16.22
C ARG A 36 9.87 -16.99 16.18
N TYR A 37 8.98 -17.34 17.10
CA TYR A 37 8.34 -18.65 17.12
C TYR A 37 7.22 -18.74 16.07
N LEU A 38 7.04 -19.93 15.51
CA LEU A 38 6.03 -20.29 14.52
C LEU A 38 5.08 -21.37 15.08
N PRO A 39 3.87 -21.54 14.51
CA PRO A 39 3.00 -22.66 14.82
C PRO A 39 3.73 -24.01 14.67
N GLY A 40 3.70 -24.82 15.73
CA GLY A 40 4.39 -26.12 15.79
C GLY A 40 5.70 -26.12 16.60
N ASP A 41 6.26 -24.95 16.93
CA ASP A 41 7.33 -24.87 17.93
C ASP A 41 6.79 -25.17 19.34
N GLN A 42 7.66 -25.65 20.24
CA GLN A 42 7.27 -25.95 21.62
C GLN A 42 6.87 -24.69 22.40
N GLU A 43 7.46 -23.54 22.03
CA GLU A 43 7.27 -22.24 22.64
C GLU A 43 6.08 -21.44 22.08
N TRP A 44 5.41 -21.95 21.03
CA TRP A 44 4.21 -21.32 20.45
C TRP A 44 3.10 -21.17 21.50
N PRO A 45 2.35 -20.05 21.55
CA PRO A 45 1.37 -19.85 22.60
C PRO A 45 0.27 -20.90 22.58
N SER A 46 -0.02 -21.46 23.76
CA SER A 46 -1.06 -22.48 23.91
C SER A 46 -2.46 -21.91 23.71
N GLY A 47 -3.45 -22.77 23.42
CA GLY A 47 -4.84 -22.33 23.26
C GLY A 47 -5.41 -21.59 24.48
N ALA A 48 -4.96 -21.92 25.69
CA ALA A 48 -5.34 -21.21 26.92
C ALA A 48 -4.74 -19.78 26.99
N GLU A 49 -3.58 -19.56 26.39
CA GLU A 49 -2.93 -18.24 26.36
C GLU A 49 -3.53 -17.35 25.27
N TRP A 50 -3.89 -17.93 24.11
CA TRP A 50 -4.72 -17.24 23.11
C TRP A 50 -6.10 -16.89 23.67
N ALA A 51 -6.76 -17.81 24.39
CA ALA A 51 -8.02 -17.52 25.07
C ALA A 51 -7.89 -16.38 26.10
N LYS A 52 -6.80 -16.36 26.88
CA LYS A 52 -6.49 -15.26 27.80
C LYS A 52 -6.26 -13.92 27.09
N LEU A 53 -5.58 -13.92 25.95
CA LEU A 53 -5.46 -12.72 25.11
C LEU A 53 -6.85 -12.27 24.64
N ASN A 54 -7.67 -13.19 24.13
CA ASN A 54 -9.03 -12.89 23.68
C ASN A 54 -9.89 -12.26 24.78
N THR A 55 -9.83 -12.78 26.01
CA THR A 55 -10.49 -12.16 27.18
C THR A 55 -9.95 -10.76 27.46
N THR A 56 -8.62 -10.57 27.38
CA THR A 56 -7.97 -9.26 27.57
C THR A 56 -8.45 -8.22 26.55
N VAL A 57 -8.61 -8.62 25.28
CA VAL A 57 -9.15 -7.76 24.20
C VAL A 57 -10.67 -7.86 24.05
N GLY A 58 -11.40 -8.28 25.09
CA GLY A 58 -12.86 -8.25 25.12
C GLY A 58 -13.55 -9.01 23.99
N GLY A 59 -13.03 -10.17 23.59
CA GLY A 59 -13.62 -11.02 22.53
C GLY A 59 -13.16 -10.69 21.11
N ARG A 60 -12.23 -9.75 20.93
CA ARG A 60 -11.79 -9.23 19.61
C ARG A 60 -10.62 -9.99 18.96
N LEU A 61 -10.20 -11.13 19.51
CA LEU A 61 -9.21 -12.00 18.87
C LEU A 61 -9.90 -12.93 17.87
N ILE A 62 -9.42 -12.90 16.62
CA ILE A 62 -9.92 -13.67 15.49
C ILE A 62 -8.83 -14.68 15.10
N ALA A 63 -9.17 -15.96 15.03
CA ALA A 63 -8.29 -16.96 14.42
C ALA A 63 -8.41 -16.87 12.89
N THR A 64 -7.28 -16.89 12.18
CA THR A 64 -7.28 -16.71 10.72
C THR A 64 -7.88 -17.92 10.00
N VAL A 65 -8.98 -17.67 9.31
CA VAL A 65 -9.42 -18.46 8.15
C VAL A 65 -9.02 -17.66 6.90
N PRO A 66 -8.16 -18.18 6.00
CA PRO A 66 -7.78 -17.47 4.78
C PRO A 66 -9.01 -17.17 3.91
N LEU A 67 -9.05 -15.98 3.29
CA LEU A 67 -10.21 -15.51 2.51
C LEU A 67 -10.58 -16.47 1.37
N GLY A 68 -9.60 -17.13 0.75
CA GLY A 68 -9.81 -18.11 -0.31
C GLY A 68 -10.30 -19.49 0.17
N SER A 69 -10.54 -19.72 1.47
CA SER A 69 -10.96 -21.05 1.95
C SER A 69 -12.23 -21.63 1.29
N PRO A 70 -13.22 -20.83 0.83
CA PRO A 70 -14.37 -21.35 0.08
C PRO A 70 -14.00 -21.94 -1.29
N CYS A 71 -12.78 -21.77 -1.78
CA CYS A 71 -12.27 -22.38 -3.01
C CYS A 71 -11.62 -23.75 -2.81
N HIS A 72 -11.53 -24.26 -1.57
CA HIS A 72 -10.78 -25.48 -1.29
C HIS A 72 -11.50 -26.43 -0.33
N ASP A 73 -11.21 -27.71 -0.47
CA ASP A 73 -11.63 -28.75 0.47
C ASP A 73 -11.12 -28.47 1.90
N PRO A 74 -11.91 -28.76 2.95
CA PRO A 74 -13.28 -29.31 2.93
C PRO A 74 -14.37 -28.22 2.92
N ASN A 75 -14.00 -26.95 2.75
CA ASN A 75 -14.91 -25.80 2.89
C ASN A 75 -15.49 -25.33 1.54
N TYR A 76 -15.35 -26.14 0.49
CA TYR A 76 -15.63 -25.72 -0.87
C TYR A 76 -17.07 -25.26 -1.08
N ASN A 77 -17.21 -24.09 -1.69
CA ASN A 77 -18.47 -23.50 -2.10
C ASN A 77 -18.24 -22.83 -3.47
N ALA A 78 -18.70 -23.50 -4.53
CA ALA A 78 -18.50 -23.06 -5.91
C ALA A 78 -19.01 -21.62 -6.18
N THR A 79 -20.10 -21.19 -5.55
CA THR A 79 -20.67 -19.85 -5.73
C THR A 79 -19.79 -18.79 -5.07
N GLU A 80 -19.37 -19.01 -3.82
CA GLU A 80 -18.49 -18.09 -3.10
C GLU A 80 -17.11 -18.05 -3.77
N CYS A 81 -16.59 -19.19 -4.22
CA CYS A 81 -15.31 -19.23 -4.92
C CYS A 81 -15.34 -18.47 -6.25
N ALA A 82 -16.41 -18.62 -7.04
CA ALA A 82 -16.58 -17.86 -8.28
C ALA A 82 -16.68 -16.34 -8.04
N TYR A 83 -17.36 -15.93 -6.96
CA TYR A 83 -17.39 -14.53 -6.52
C TYR A 83 -15.98 -14.04 -6.13
N LEU A 84 -15.28 -14.78 -5.27
CA LEU A 84 -13.92 -14.43 -4.85
C LEU A 84 -12.95 -14.34 -6.03
N ALA A 85 -12.97 -15.30 -6.96
CA ALA A 85 -12.13 -15.27 -8.16
C ALA A 85 -12.38 -14.02 -9.03
N ALA A 86 -13.65 -13.59 -9.16
CA ALA A 86 -14.02 -12.39 -9.90
C ALA A 86 -13.68 -11.07 -9.18
N GLN A 87 -13.41 -11.11 -7.87
CA GLN A 87 -13.11 -9.92 -7.05
C GLN A 87 -11.68 -9.87 -6.53
N TRP A 88 -10.88 -10.92 -6.71
CA TRP A 88 -9.57 -11.09 -6.05
C TRP A 88 -8.51 -10.04 -6.43
N SER A 89 -8.64 -9.41 -7.60
CA SER A 89 -7.75 -8.31 -7.98
C SER A 89 -8.12 -6.97 -7.32
N TYR A 90 -9.26 -6.86 -6.63
CA TYR A 90 -9.75 -5.61 -6.05
C TYR A 90 -9.46 -5.52 -4.53
N PRO A 91 -8.89 -4.40 -4.04
CA PRO A 91 -8.37 -4.32 -2.68
C PRO A 91 -9.42 -4.33 -1.56
N GLU A 92 -10.68 -3.99 -1.82
CA GLU A 92 -11.73 -3.90 -0.80
C GLU A 92 -12.10 -5.25 -0.16
N ILE A 93 -12.09 -6.36 -0.92
CA ILE A 93 -12.34 -7.68 -0.33
C ILE A 93 -11.21 -8.08 0.66
N HIS A 94 -9.98 -7.65 0.37
CA HIS A 94 -8.82 -7.88 1.24
C HIS A 94 -8.83 -6.94 2.45
N ALA A 95 -9.30 -5.71 2.30
CA ALA A 95 -9.45 -4.74 3.40
C ALA A 95 -10.44 -5.22 4.46
N ASN A 96 -11.60 -5.73 4.02
CA ASN A 96 -12.67 -6.24 4.87
C ASN A 96 -12.33 -7.59 5.54
N SER A 97 -11.31 -8.31 5.07
CA SER A 97 -10.80 -9.51 5.73
C SER A 97 -9.84 -9.16 6.87
N SER A 98 -9.96 -9.87 8.00
CA SER A 98 -9.09 -9.67 9.17
C SER A 98 -7.62 -10.05 8.94
N SER A 99 -7.31 -10.81 7.89
CA SER A 99 -5.98 -11.37 7.60
C SER A 99 -5.53 -11.21 6.15
N SER A 100 -6.45 -11.11 5.18
CA SER A 100 -6.11 -11.07 3.76
C SER A 100 -5.46 -9.75 3.32
N PHE A 101 -4.67 -9.80 2.25
CA PHE A 101 -3.93 -8.69 1.66
C PHE A 101 -3.82 -8.90 0.14
N SER A 102 -3.69 -7.83 -0.63
CA SER A 102 -3.92 -7.87 -2.08
C SER A 102 -2.74 -8.40 -2.90
N ASN A 103 -1.49 -8.14 -2.49
CA ASN A 103 -0.35 -8.44 -3.35
C ASN A 103 -0.14 -9.96 -3.57
N PRO A 104 -0.21 -10.44 -4.84
CA PRO A 104 -0.28 -11.86 -5.16
C PRO A 104 1.06 -12.61 -5.04
N PHE A 105 2.20 -11.91 -5.20
CA PHE A 105 3.51 -12.48 -4.93
C PHE A 105 3.59 -12.93 -3.47
N PHE A 106 3.18 -12.07 -2.54
CA PHE A 106 3.19 -12.39 -1.12
C PHE A 106 2.08 -13.37 -0.70
N GLN A 107 0.95 -13.46 -1.42
CA GLN A 107 -0.06 -14.51 -1.20
C GLN A 107 0.52 -15.90 -1.51
N ASN A 108 1.44 -15.98 -2.49
CA ASN A 108 2.25 -17.16 -2.80
C ASN A 108 1.43 -18.46 -2.99
N ARG A 109 0.24 -18.34 -3.61
CA ARG A 109 -0.71 -19.45 -3.84
C ARG A 109 -1.01 -20.29 -2.58
N SER A 110 -1.00 -19.64 -1.41
CA SER A 110 -1.19 -20.32 -0.13
C SER A 110 -2.63 -20.80 0.04
N CYS A 111 -3.59 -19.97 -0.37
CA CYS A 111 -5.02 -20.24 -0.38
C CYS A 111 -5.69 -19.11 -1.18
N ASP A 112 -5.65 -19.22 -2.51
CA ASP A 112 -6.25 -18.27 -3.46
C ASP A 112 -7.21 -18.99 -4.43
N PRO A 113 -8.17 -18.27 -5.05
CA PRO A 113 -9.19 -18.87 -5.90
C PRO A 113 -8.70 -19.53 -7.20
N PHE A 114 -7.40 -19.48 -7.49
CA PHE A 114 -6.82 -19.86 -8.77
C PHE A 114 -5.99 -21.15 -8.71
N THR A 115 -5.97 -21.79 -7.54
CA THR A 115 -5.49 -23.17 -7.36
C THR A 115 -6.68 -24.13 -7.28
N GLY A 116 -6.49 -25.40 -7.65
CA GLY A 116 -7.59 -26.37 -7.73
C GLY A 116 -8.25 -26.65 -6.38
N GLU A 117 -9.50 -27.09 -6.40
CA GLU A 117 -10.34 -27.40 -5.22
C GLU A 117 -9.65 -28.30 -4.17
N SER A 118 -8.94 -29.34 -4.63
CA SER A 118 -8.19 -30.27 -3.78
C SER A 118 -6.80 -29.75 -3.32
N SER A 119 -6.45 -28.52 -3.67
CA SER A 119 -5.22 -27.86 -3.18
C SER A 119 -5.39 -27.49 -1.71
N ALA A 120 -4.42 -27.86 -0.88
CA ALA A 120 -4.49 -27.55 0.54
C ALA A 120 -4.45 -26.03 0.80
N CYS A 121 -5.56 -25.44 1.21
CA CYS A 121 -5.64 -24.08 1.74
C CYS A 121 -4.75 -23.95 2.99
N ARG A 122 -3.70 -23.12 2.91
CA ARG A 122 -2.73 -22.87 3.97
C ARG A 122 -2.76 -21.40 4.39
N ILE A 123 -2.47 -21.15 5.67
CA ILE A 123 -2.24 -19.80 6.20
C ILE A 123 -1.03 -19.14 5.50
N GLY A 124 0.04 -19.90 5.21
CA GLY A 124 1.14 -19.41 4.38
C GLY A 124 1.79 -18.12 4.94
N ASN A 125 1.64 -17.01 4.22
CA ASN A 125 2.12 -15.68 4.63
C ASN A 125 1.05 -14.81 5.33
N TYR A 126 -0.21 -15.25 5.43
CA TYR A 126 -1.16 -14.67 6.37
C TYR A 126 -0.66 -14.90 7.82
N TYR A 127 -1.06 -14.06 8.76
CA TYR A 127 -0.80 -14.28 10.19
C TYR A 127 -1.87 -15.19 10.82
N ASP A 128 -1.53 -15.92 11.87
CA ASP A 128 -2.40 -16.95 12.46
C ASP A 128 -3.57 -16.40 13.28
N TYR A 129 -3.38 -15.24 13.91
CA TYR A 129 -4.41 -14.54 14.67
C TYR A 129 -4.42 -13.04 14.37
N ALA A 130 -5.60 -12.43 14.44
CA ALA A 130 -5.80 -10.98 14.35
C ALA A 130 -6.47 -10.44 15.63
N ILE A 131 -6.09 -9.26 16.08
CA ILE A 131 -6.92 -8.45 16.99
C ILE A 131 -7.66 -7.42 16.12
N ASN A 132 -8.99 -7.45 16.16
CA ASN A 132 -9.80 -6.35 15.64
C ASN A 132 -9.65 -5.15 16.57
N VAL A 133 -8.88 -4.14 16.18
CA VAL A 133 -8.51 -3.02 17.06
C VAL A 133 -9.66 -2.02 17.17
N THR A 134 -10.12 -1.78 18.40
CA THR A 134 -11.12 -0.75 18.72
C THR A 134 -10.58 0.36 19.63
N SER A 135 -9.41 0.14 20.25
CA SER A 135 -8.85 1.04 21.26
C SER A 135 -7.33 0.92 21.38
N ALA A 136 -6.70 1.91 22.03
CA ALA A 136 -5.29 1.85 22.42
C ALA A 136 -4.97 0.63 23.32
N ALA A 137 -5.94 0.19 24.13
CA ALA A 137 -5.77 -0.95 25.04
C ALA A 137 -5.66 -2.29 24.28
N ASP A 138 -6.40 -2.46 23.19
CA ASP A 138 -6.31 -3.65 22.33
C ASP A 138 -4.89 -3.79 21.74
N VAL A 139 -4.35 -2.66 21.27
CA VAL A 139 -2.99 -2.58 20.72
C VAL A 139 -1.93 -2.83 21.78
N ALA A 140 -2.04 -2.22 22.95
CA ALA A 140 -1.12 -2.42 24.06
C ALA A 140 -1.11 -3.90 24.54
N ALA A 141 -2.28 -4.54 24.58
CA ALA A 141 -2.40 -5.96 24.90
C ALA A 141 -1.74 -6.86 23.83
N GLY A 142 -1.96 -6.56 22.54
CA GLY A 142 -1.33 -7.28 21.43
C GLY A 142 0.20 -7.14 21.40
N LEU A 143 0.72 -5.92 21.61
CA LEU A 143 2.14 -5.65 21.75
C LEU A 143 2.76 -6.44 22.90
N ALA A 144 2.20 -6.31 24.11
CA ALA A 144 2.70 -6.99 25.30
C ALA A 144 2.65 -8.52 25.16
N PHE A 145 1.62 -9.06 24.52
CA PHE A 145 1.52 -10.49 24.22
C PHE A 145 2.60 -10.94 23.23
N ALA A 146 2.72 -10.26 22.08
CA ALA A 146 3.68 -10.63 21.05
C ALA A 146 5.14 -10.53 21.53
N GLN A 147 5.48 -9.51 22.34
CA GLN A 147 6.78 -9.40 23.01
C GLN A 147 7.01 -10.57 23.98
N LYS A 148 6.07 -10.80 24.92
CA LYS A 148 6.16 -11.88 25.91
C LYS A 148 6.25 -13.27 25.28
N LYS A 149 5.65 -13.45 24.10
CA LYS A 149 5.58 -14.71 23.38
C LYS A 149 6.58 -14.84 22.25
N ASN A 150 7.38 -13.82 21.98
CA ASN A 150 8.38 -13.82 20.90
C ASN A 150 7.81 -14.29 19.55
N ILE A 151 6.58 -13.90 19.24
CA ILE A 151 5.94 -14.12 17.93
C ILE A 151 6.04 -12.86 17.07
N ARG A 152 5.91 -13.00 15.75
CA ARG A 152 5.90 -11.84 14.84
C ARG A 152 4.66 -10.99 15.12
N LEU A 153 4.81 -9.67 15.22
CA LEU A 153 3.69 -8.75 15.14
C LEU A 153 3.55 -8.26 13.70
N VAL A 154 2.32 -8.11 13.22
CA VAL A 154 2.00 -7.51 11.92
C VAL A 154 0.98 -6.39 12.15
N ILE A 155 1.08 -5.30 11.41
CA ILE A 155 0.08 -4.22 11.44
C ILE A 155 -0.63 -4.22 10.08
N LYS A 156 -1.94 -4.45 10.06
CA LYS A 156 -2.74 -4.41 8.83
C LYS A 156 -3.81 -3.34 8.94
N ASN A 157 -3.76 -2.39 8.02
CA ASN A 157 -4.89 -1.53 7.72
C ASN A 157 -5.75 -2.20 6.63
N THR A 158 -5.60 -1.79 5.38
CA THR A 158 -6.35 -2.30 4.22
C THR A 158 -5.74 -3.55 3.58
N GLY A 159 -4.50 -3.91 3.86
CA GLY A 159 -3.81 -4.99 3.14
C GLY A 159 -3.38 -4.62 1.71
N HIS A 160 -3.39 -3.33 1.36
CA HIS A 160 -3.00 -2.79 0.05
C HIS A 160 -1.48 -2.78 -0.19
N ASP A 161 -0.67 -3.23 0.78
CA ASP A 161 0.79 -3.07 0.73
C ASP A 161 1.46 -3.94 -0.34
N LEU A 162 2.23 -3.29 -1.20
CA LEU A 162 2.83 -3.88 -2.41
C LEU A 162 4.14 -4.62 -2.11
N LEU A 163 4.77 -4.37 -0.96
CA LEU A 163 6.05 -4.93 -0.53
C LEU A 163 5.86 -6.03 0.56
N GLY A 164 4.63 -6.50 0.79
CA GLY A 164 4.32 -7.57 1.75
C GLY A 164 4.43 -7.17 3.23
N ARG A 165 4.47 -5.87 3.54
CA ARG A 165 4.74 -5.35 4.90
C ARG A 165 3.55 -5.45 5.84
N SER A 166 2.34 -5.63 5.31
CA SER A 166 1.11 -5.85 6.09
C SER A 166 0.72 -7.33 6.22
N SER A 167 1.62 -8.26 5.91
CA SER A 167 1.45 -9.71 6.09
C SER A 167 2.59 -10.29 6.95
N GLY A 168 2.52 -11.58 7.26
CA GLY A 168 3.57 -12.26 8.03
C GLY A 168 3.16 -13.58 8.66
N LYS A 169 3.77 -14.67 8.17
CA LYS A 169 3.67 -16.03 8.73
C LYS A 169 3.96 -16.08 10.24
N GLY A 170 3.22 -16.89 10.98
CA GLY A 170 3.42 -17.07 12.43
C GLY A 170 3.10 -15.83 13.26
N GLY A 171 2.28 -14.94 12.72
CA GLY A 171 2.06 -13.60 13.26
C GLY A 171 0.85 -13.45 14.16
N LEU A 172 0.87 -12.36 14.94
CA LEU A 172 -0.31 -11.70 15.49
C LEU A 172 -0.53 -10.38 14.73
N GLY A 173 -1.61 -10.29 13.98
CA GLY A 173 -2.05 -9.08 13.29
C GLY A 173 -2.76 -8.10 14.21
N LEU A 174 -2.40 -6.82 14.12
CA LEU A 174 -3.20 -5.70 14.63
C LEU A 174 -3.98 -5.12 13.46
N TRP A 175 -5.29 -5.39 13.41
CA TRP A 175 -6.15 -4.98 12.32
C TRP A 175 -6.83 -3.64 12.67
N THR A 176 -6.35 -2.55 12.07
CA THR A 176 -6.77 -1.18 12.40
C THR A 176 -7.91 -0.63 11.52
N HIS A 177 -8.38 -1.42 10.55
CA HIS A 177 -9.37 -1.06 9.53
C HIS A 177 -10.68 -0.47 10.08
N HIS A 178 -11.14 -0.93 11.26
CA HIS A 178 -12.39 -0.45 11.87
C HIS A 178 -12.26 0.87 12.65
N LEU A 179 -11.05 1.44 12.77
CA LEU A 179 -10.85 2.78 13.35
C LEU A 179 -11.27 3.86 12.33
N LYS A 180 -12.57 3.99 12.11
CA LYS A 180 -13.22 4.81 11.06
C LYS A 180 -13.66 6.22 11.51
N SER A 181 -13.26 6.69 12.69
CA SER A 181 -13.67 8.00 13.19
C SER A 181 -13.15 9.15 12.33
N ILE A 182 -14.01 10.11 11.98
CA ILE A 182 -13.64 11.34 11.27
C ILE A 182 -14.23 12.54 12.03
N SER A 183 -13.45 13.62 12.14
CA SER A 183 -13.91 14.91 12.64
C SER A 183 -13.19 16.06 11.95
N VAL A 184 -13.95 17.11 11.59
CA VAL A 184 -13.42 18.37 11.07
C VAL A 184 -13.24 19.33 12.25
N LEU A 185 -12.10 20.02 12.30
CA LEU A 185 -11.65 20.82 13.42
C LEU A 185 -11.27 22.23 12.96
N ASP A 186 -11.53 23.22 13.81
CA ASP A 186 -10.80 24.49 13.78
C ASP A 186 -9.51 24.31 14.58
N TYR A 187 -8.40 24.18 13.89
CA TYR A 187 -7.11 23.83 14.46
C TYR A 187 -6.23 25.06 14.65
N ASN A 188 -5.51 25.10 15.77
CA ASN A 188 -4.59 26.19 16.09
C ASN A 188 -3.36 25.67 16.84
N SER A 189 -2.18 25.81 16.24
CA SER A 189 -0.88 25.53 16.84
C SER A 189 0.14 26.58 16.37
N PRO A 190 1.36 26.63 16.97
CA PRO A 190 2.42 27.54 16.52
C PRO A 190 2.86 27.35 15.06
N SER A 191 2.51 26.22 14.41
CA SER A 191 2.90 25.89 13.04
C SER A 191 1.73 25.83 12.04
N TYR A 192 0.48 25.92 12.50
CA TYR A 192 -0.70 25.91 11.64
C TYR A 192 -1.96 26.45 12.35
N THR A 193 -2.65 27.37 11.70
CA THR A 193 -4.00 27.81 12.06
C THR A 193 -4.89 27.65 10.83
N GLY A 194 -6.01 26.95 10.95
CA GLY A 194 -6.91 26.66 9.83
C GLY A 194 -7.80 25.45 10.07
N LYS A 195 -8.52 25.00 9.04
CA LYS A 195 -9.31 23.78 9.11
C LYS A 195 -8.40 22.56 9.11
N ALA A 196 -8.72 21.57 9.93
CA ALA A 196 -8.06 20.27 9.96
C ALA A 196 -9.09 19.15 9.92
N MET A 197 -8.66 17.96 9.52
CA MET A 197 -9.42 16.73 9.65
C MET A 197 -8.63 15.73 10.49
N ARG A 198 -9.25 15.22 11.56
CA ARG A 198 -8.75 14.10 12.32
C ARG A 198 -9.44 12.82 11.85
N MET A 199 -8.63 11.83 11.48
CA MET A 199 -9.04 10.57 10.86
C MET A 199 -8.46 9.40 11.65
N GLY A 200 -9.29 8.42 11.99
CA GLY A 200 -8.84 7.15 12.57
C GLY A 200 -7.95 6.35 11.61
N ALA A 201 -7.23 5.37 12.14
CA ALA A 201 -6.26 4.59 11.38
C ALA A 201 -6.87 3.82 10.20
N GLY A 202 -8.13 3.43 10.29
CA GLY A 202 -8.85 2.67 9.27
C GLY A 202 -9.51 3.50 8.18
N VAL A 203 -9.51 4.83 8.29
CA VAL A 203 -10.11 5.75 7.32
C VAL A 203 -9.44 5.59 5.94
N GLN A 204 -10.25 5.29 4.93
CA GLN A 204 -9.82 5.16 3.54
C GLN A 204 -10.06 6.46 2.77
N GLY A 205 -9.55 6.55 1.54
CA GLY A 205 -9.68 7.74 0.69
C GLY A 205 -11.14 8.16 0.52
N PHE A 206 -12.02 7.23 0.14
CA PHE A 206 -13.45 7.55 -0.05
C PHE A 206 -14.13 8.08 1.20
N ASP A 207 -13.80 7.53 2.38
CA ASP A 207 -14.33 8.01 3.68
C ASP A 207 -13.95 9.48 3.89
N ALA A 208 -12.67 9.80 3.67
CA ALA A 208 -12.11 11.14 3.88
C ALA A 208 -12.57 12.15 2.83
N TYR A 209 -12.68 11.76 1.56
CA TYR A 209 -13.11 12.65 0.47
C TYR A 209 -14.59 13.04 0.65
N LEU A 210 -15.45 12.09 1.00
CA LEU A 210 -16.86 12.35 1.27
C LEU A 210 -17.03 13.29 2.49
N ALA A 211 -16.33 13.01 3.59
CA ALA A 211 -16.39 13.84 4.79
C ALA A 211 -15.81 15.24 4.58
N ALA A 212 -14.78 15.40 3.74
CA ALA A 212 -14.22 16.70 3.39
C ALA A 212 -15.24 17.50 2.54
N HIS A 213 -15.78 16.88 1.49
CA HIS A 213 -16.75 17.49 0.59
C HIS A 213 -18.00 17.98 1.32
N GLN A 214 -18.55 17.17 2.23
CA GLN A 214 -19.69 17.54 3.08
C GLN A 214 -19.42 18.76 3.99
N ALA A 215 -18.15 19.07 4.28
CA ALA A 215 -17.74 20.24 5.04
C ALA A 215 -17.33 21.45 4.17
N GLY A 216 -17.44 21.35 2.83
CA GLY A 216 -16.93 22.36 1.90
C GLY A 216 -15.40 22.39 1.80
N LEU A 217 -14.76 21.26 2.07
CA LEU A 217 -13.30 21.10 2.15
C LEU A 217 -12.80 20.00 1.20
N ARG A 218 -11.48 19.99 0.99
CA ARG A 218 -10.74 18.89 0.37
C ARG A 218 -9.49 18.54 1.17
N VAL A 219 -9.07 17.28 1.07
CA VAL A 219 -7.90 16.72 1.77
C VAL A 219 -6.98 16.02 0.77
N VAL A 220 -5.67 16.02 1.03
CA VAL A 220 -4.68 15.36 0.19
C VAL A 220 -4.75 13.84 0.41
N GLY A 221 -5.03 13.09 -0.66
CA GLY A 221 -5.09 11.63 -0.67
C GLY A 221 -4.80 11.02 -2.05
N GLY A 222 -4.63 9.70 -2.10
CA GLY A 222 -4.25 8.95 -3.30
C GLY A 222 -5.40 8.75 -4.30
N THR A 223 -5.05 8.39 -5.54
CA THR A 223 -5.99 8.12 -6.63
C THR A 223 -6.79 6.82 -6.42
N CYS A 224 -6.22 5.80 -5.78
CA CYS A 224 -6.96 4.61 -5.36
C CYS A 224 -7.74 4.92 -4.07
N SER A 225 -9.05 5.16 -4.17
CA SER A 225 -9.90 5.59 -3.04
C SER A 225 -9.98 4.58 -1.88
N THR A 226 -9.70 3.31 -2.14
CA THR A 226 -9.64 2.23 -1.15
C THR A 226 -8.36 2.22 -0.30
N VAL A 227 -7.36 3.05 -0.61
CA VAL A 227 -6.13 3.17 0.19
C VAL A 227 -6.43 3.76 1.57
N GLY A 228 -5.86 3.17 2.62
CA GLY A 228 -5.97 3.66 4.00
C GLY A 228 -5.06 4.86 4.24
N LEU A 229 -5.61 6.07 4.23
CA LEU A 229 -4.86 7.34 4.27
C LEU A 229 -3.92 7.42 5.47
N THR A 230 -4.45 7.20 6.68
CA THR A 230 -3.70 7.20 7.95
C THR A 230 -2.63 6.08 8.05
N GLY A 231 -2.64 5.11 7.14
CA GLY A 231 -1.71 3.99 7.10
C GLY A 231 -0.37 4.29 6.42
N GLY A 232 0.16 3.29 5.73
CA GLY A 232 1.44 3.38 5.00
C GLY A 232 1.48 4.49 3.95
N TYR A 233 0.33 4.88 3.39
CA TYR A 233 0.22 5.97 2.41
C TYR A 233 0.83 7.28 2.94
N THR A 234 0.24 7.88 3.99
CA THR A 234 0.80 9.11 4.55
C THR A 234 2.12 8.85 5.29
N GLN A 235 2.27 7.70 5.96
CA GLN A 235 3.50 7.40 6.70
C GLN A 235 4.73 7.20 5.80
N GLY A 236 4.55 6.87 4.52
CA GLY A 236 5.62 6.75 3.52
C GLY A 236 5.76 7.95 2.58
N GLY A 237 4.91 8.98 2.69
CA GLY A 237 4.91 10.15 1.81
C GLY A 237 3.52 10.47 1.28
N GLY A 238 3.03 9.70 0.31
CA GLY A 238 1.71 9.84 -0.31
C GLY A 238 1.63 10.98 -1.32
N HIS A 239 1.70 10.65 -2.62
CA HIS A 239 1.41 11.58 -3.72
C HIS A 239 -0.09 11.71 -3.96
N SER A 240 -0.51 12.78 -4.65
CA SER A 240 -1.91 13.13 -4.87
C SER A 240 -2.08 14.05 -6.08
N MET A 241 -3.29 14.06 -6.67
CA MET A 241 -3.70 15.08 -7.64
C MET A 241 -3.81 16.50 -7.06
N LEU A 242 -3.65 16.64 -5.73
CA LEU A 242 -3.53 17.93 -5.05
C LEU A 242 -2.09 18.27 -4.63
N SER A 243 -1.10 17.43 -4.94
CA SER A 243 0.25 17.58 -4.37
C SER A 243 1.01 18.81 -4.83
N THR A 244 0.79 19.30 -6.05
CA THR A 244 1.40 20.57 -6.52
C THR A 244 0.89 21.79 -5.74
N LEU A 245 -0.35 21.74 -5.22
CA LEU A 245 -0.95 22.84 -4.46
C LEU A 245 -0.53 22.82 -2.99
N TYR A 246 -0.46 21.64 -2.39
CA TYR A 246 -0.38 21.49 -0.93
C TYR A 246 0.83 20.70 -0.42
N GLY A 247 1.54 19.96 -1.27
CA GLY A 247 2.61 19.02 -0.92
C GLY A 247 2.14 17.56 -0.87
N LEU A 248 3.00 16.66 -0.41
CA LEU A 248 2.65 15.27 -0.17
C LEU A 248 1.68 15.15 1.02
N SER A 249 1.08 13.96 1.21
CA SER A 249 0.22 13.70 2.37
C SER A 249 1.00 13.85 3.69
N ALA A 250 2.26 13.40 3.73
CA ALA A 250 3.19 13.60 4.84
C ALA A 250 3.49 15.09 5.13
N ASP A 251 3.28 15.99 4.17
CA ASP A 251 3.42 17.44 4.35
C ASP A 251 2.15 18.06 4.98
N GLN A 252 1.03 17.32 5.01
CA GLN A 252 -0.25 17.78 5.59
C GLN A 252 -0.40 17.47 7.08
N VAL A 253 0.43 16.59 7.64
CA VAL A 253 0.25 16.11 9.01
C VAL A 253 0.44 17.24 10.03
N LEU A 254 -0.36 17.18 11.09
CA LEU A 254 -0.33 18.06 12.25
C LEU A 254 -0.10 17.25 13.53
N GLU A 255 -0.67 16.04 13.61
CA GLU A 255 -0.55 15.14 14.76
C GLU A 255 -0.63 13.67 14.34
N TRP A 256 0.04 12.79 15.10
CA TRP A 256 -0.17 11.35 15.12
C TRP A 256 -0.60 10.91 16.52
N GLU A 257 -1.65 10.10 16.63
CA GLU A 257 -2.02 9.38 17.85
C GLU A 257 -1.55 7.93 17.73
N VAL A 258 -0.77 7.45 18.70
CA VAL A 258 -0.01 6.21 18.58
C VAL A 258 0.05 5.41 19.87
N VAL A 259 0.28 4.11 19.76
CA VAL A 259 0.74 3.26 20.87
C VAL A 259 2.19 2.86 20.63
N LEU A 260 3.06 3.21 21.59
CA LEU A 260 4.48 2.85 21.59
C LEU A 260 4.69 1.39 21.98
N THR A 261 5.88 0.85 21.71
CA THR A 261 6.22 -0.57 21.99
C THR A 261 6.09 -0.98 23.46
N ASN A 262 6.15 -0.04 24.40
CA ASN A 262 5.92 -0.28 25.83
C ASN A 262 4.44 -0.21 26.25
N GLY A 263 3.51 -0.06 25.30
CA GLY A 263 2.07 0.11 25.54
C GLY A 263 1.62 1.54 25.86
N THR A 264 2.53 2.53 25.85
CA THR A 264 2.17 3.93 26.11
C THR A 264 1.33 4.51 24.97
N HIS A 265 0.12 4.98 25.28
CA HIS A 265 -0.70 5.77 24.36
C HIS A 265 -0.19 7.23 24.35
N ALA A 266 0.26 7.72 23.20
CA ALA A 266 0.92 9.00 23.03
C ALA A 266 0.39 9.79 21.82
N ARG A 267 0.64 11.10 21.83
CA ARG A 267 0.35 12.01 20.71
C ARG A 267 1.64 12.66 20.25
N ALA A 268 2.13 12.29 19.06
CA ALA A 268 3.31 12.89 18.45
C ALA A 268 2.91 14.11 17.60
N THR A 269 3.56 15.24 17.84
CA THR A 269 3.36 16.53 17.17
C THR A 269 4.73 17.19 16.95
N PRO A 270 4.82 18.32 16.24
CA PRO A 270 6.08 19.04 16.04
C PRO A 270 6.77 19.52 17.32
N THR A 271 6.07 19.51 18.46
CA THR A 271 6.57 19.97 19.78
C THR A 271 6.46 18.91 20.88
N ASN A 272 5.85 17.75 20.62
CA ASN A 272 5.72 16.65 21.57
C ASN A 272 6.07 15.32 20.88
N TYR A 273 7.09 14.61 21.35
CA TYR A 273 7.74 13.52 20.59
C TYR A 273 8.11 13.94 19.14
N PRO A 274 8.85 15.06 18.95
CA PRO A 274 9.07 15.66 17.63
C PRO A 274 9.87 14.76 16.66
N ASP A 275 10.74 13.91 17.18
CA ASP A 275 11.51 12.92 16.42
C ASP A 275 10.63 11.76 15.96
N LEU A 276 9.70 11.28 16.79
CA LEU A 276 8.69 10.30 16.38
C LEU A 276 7.72 10.90 15.35
N TYR A 277 7.27 12.14 15.55
CA TYR A 277 6.45 12.86 14.57
C TYR A 277 7.16 12.96 13.22
N TRP A 278 8.44 13.33 13.22
CA TRP A 278 9.27 13.43 12.02
C TRP A 278 9.34 12.08 11.29
N ALA A 279 9.68 11.01 12.01
CA ALA A 279 9.84 9.67 11.45
C ALA A 279 8.52 9.06 10.93
N LEU A 280 7.40 9.25 11.62
CA LEU A 280 6.08 8.82 11.15
C LEU A 280 5.62 9.60 9.91
N SER A 281 6.18 10.77 9.64
CA SER A 281 5.78 11.64 8.53
C SER A 281 6.72 11.45 7.33
N GLY A 282 6.72 10.25 6.75
CA GLY A 282 7.49 9.91 5.53
C GLY A 282 8.58 8.85 5.70
N GLY A 283 8.86 8.39 6.93
CA GLY A 283 9.87 7.36 7.22
C GLY A 283 9.41 5.91 7.05
N GLY A 284 8.20 5.68 6.54
CA GLY A 284 7.64 4.35 6.30
C GLY A 284 6.73 3.87 7.43
N GLY A 285 5.55 3.37 7.06
CA GLY A 285 4.54 2.94 8.02
C GLY A 285 4.87 1.62 8.71
N GLY A 286 4.47 1.50 9.97
CA GLY A 286 4.52 0.23 10.71
C GLY A 286 5.91 -0.19 11.23
N THR A 287 6.88 0.73 11.36
CA THR A 287 8.19 0.43 11.99
C THR A 287 8.47 1.18 13.32
N TYR A 288 7.77 2.28 13.63
CA TYR A 288 8.05 3.12 14.82
C TYR A 288 7.07 2.94 15.98
N ALA A 289 5.78 2.89 15.67
CA ALA A 289 4.67 2.80 16.61
C ALA A 289 3.41 2.30 15.87
N VAL A 290 2.38 1.91 16.61
CA VAL A 290 1.07 1.58 16.01
C VAL A 290 0.21 2.85 15.99
N VAL A 291 -0.14 3.34 14.81
CA VAL A 291 -1.00 4.52 14.65
C VAL A 291 -2.47 4.16 14.92
N LEU A 292 -3.16 5.01 15.69
CA LEU A 292 -4.60 4.94 15.98
C LEU A 292 -5.41 6.01 15.24
N SER A 293 -4.82 7.21 15.08
CA SER A 293 -5.40 8.30 14.28
C SER A 293 -4.33 9.31 13.85
N MET A 294 -4.69 10.15 12.88
CA MET A 294 -3.87 11.24 12.35
C MET A 294 -4.73 12.50 12.22
N THR A 295 -4.14 13.65 12.52
CA THR A 295 -4.74 14.97 12.24
C THR A 295 -3.98 15.61 11.08
N VAL A 296 -4.67 16.00 10.01
CA VAL A 296 -4.10 16.66 8.81
C VAL A 296 -4.75 18.01 8.54
N LYS A 297 -4.06 18.88 7.81
CA LYS A 297 -4.62 20.09 7.20
C LYS A 297 -5.78 19.73 6.27
N ALA A 298 -6.86 20.50 6.33
CA ALA A 298 -7.98 20.43 5.39
C ALA A 298 -8.13 21.79 4.70
N HIS A 299 -8.25 21.77 3.38
CA HIS A 299 -8.21 22.97 2.54
C HIS A 299 -9.62 23.31 2.07
N ALA A 300 -9.91 24.60 1.85
CA ALA A 300 -11.18 24.98 1.22
C ALA A 300 -11.33 24.29 -0.14
N ASP A 301 -12.50 23.72 -0.41
CA ASP A 301 -12.78 23.16 -1.73
C ASP A 301 -12.98 24.29 -2.75
N SER A 302 -12.80 23.97 -4.02
CA SER A 302 -12.85 24.94 -5.11
C SER A 302 -13.06 24.23 -6.45
N PRO A 303 -13.52 24.93 -7.51
CA PRO A 303 -13.64 24.34 -8.83
C PRO A 303 -12.34 23.72 -9.33
N VAL A 304 -12.44 22.59 -10.01
CA VAL A 304 -11.31 21.81 -10.53
C VAL A 304 -11.57 21.46 -11.99
N THR A 305 -10.58 21.64 -12.84
CA THR A 305 -10.63 21.30 -14.26
C THR A 305 -9.65 20.17 -14.57
N GLY A 306 -10.16 19.11 -15.19
CA GLY A 306 -9.37 17.99 -15.67
C GLY A 306 -9.16 18.06 -17.18
N ALA A 307 -7.93 17.86 -17.64
CA ALA A 307 -7.65 17.52 -19.04
C ALA A 307 -7.37 16.03 -19.17
N LEU A 308 -8.23 15.33 -19.90
CA LEU A 308 -8.11 13.93 -20.30
C LEU A 308 -7.58 13.89 -21.74
N MET A 309 -6.48 13.19 -21.98
CA MET A 309 -5.92 13.04 -23.33
C MET A 309 -5.48 11.60 -23.57
N THR A 310 -5.84 11.04 -24.72
CA THR A 310 -5.26 9.78 -25.22
C THR A 310 -4.47 10.10 -26.48
N VAL A 311 -3.23 9.62 -26.56
CA VAL A 311 -2.39 9.65 -27.77
C VAL A 311 -2.13 8.21 -28.18
N THR A 312 -2.40 7.85 -29.42
CA THR A 312 -2.17 6.49 -29.94
C THR A 312 -1.23 6.50 -31.14
N LYS A 313 -0.41 5.44 -31.24
CA LYS A 313 0.45 5.23 -32.42
C LYS A 313 -0.37 5.22 -33.72
N THR A 314 0.23 5.76 -34.78
CA THR A 314 -0.25 5.60 -36.16
C THR A 314 0.57 4.48 -36.82
N THR A 315 0.98 4.64 -38.07
CA THR A 315 1.86 3.67 -38.76
C THR A 315 3.32 3.76 -38.32
N SER A 316 3.71 4.84 -37.62
CA SER A 316 5.07 5.03 -37.10
C SER A 316 5.10 4.85 -35.58
N GLU A 317 5.89 3.88 -35.12
CA GLU A 317 6.18 3.70 -33.69
C GLU A 317 7.13 4.79 -33.18
N ASP A 318 8.07 5.24 -34.01
CA ASP A 318 9.02 6.30 -33.64
C ASP A 318 8.29 7.63 -33.37
N ALA A 319 7.30 7.98 -34.19
CA ALA A 319 6.47 9.17 -33.99
C ALA A 319 5.67 9.11 -32.67
N PHE A 320 5.28 7.91 -32.22
CA PHE A 320 4.64 7.73 -30.91
C PHE A 320 5.63 8.00 -29.76
N TRP A 321 6.86 7.50 -29.83
CA TRP A 321 7.86 7.76 -28.79
C TRP A 321 8.40 9.19 -28.82
N GLU A 322 8.46 9.83 -29.98
CA GLU A 322 8.66 11.29 -30.08
C GLU A 322 7.51 12.06 -29.39
N ALA A 323 6.26 11.59 -29.51
CA ALA A 323 5.12 12.17 -28.79
C ALA A 323 5.21 11.95 -27.27
N VAL A 324 5.75 10.82 -26.79
CA VAL A 324 6.07 10.60 -25.36
C VAL A 324 7.16 11.57 -24.89
N THR A 325 8.21 11.77 -25.70
CA THR A 325 9.26 12.77 -25.39
C THR A 325 8.67 14.17 -25.27
N ALA A 326 7.79 14.55 -26.20
CA ALA A 326 7.08 15.82 -26.22
C ALA A 326 6.12 15.98 -25.03
N PHE A 327 5.41 14.92 -24.63
CA PHE A 327 4.58 14.91 -23.43
C PHE A 327 5.38 15.24 -22.16
N HIS A 328 6.52 14.56 -21.97
CA HIS A 328 7.40 14.81 -20.83
C HIS A 328 8.05 16.21 -20.88
N ALA A 329 8.29 16.77 -22.07
CA ALA A 329 8.75 18.15 -22.23
C ALA A 329 7.65 19.21 -21.94
N ALA A 330 6.38 18.90 -22.23
CA ALA A 330 5.26 19.80 -22.00
C ALA A 330 4.78 19.83 -20.53
N MET A 331 4.80 18.68 -19.85
CA MET A 331 4.32 18.50 -18.48
C MET A 331 4.84 19.51 -17.44
N PRO A 332 6.13 19.94 -17.43
CA PRO A 332 6.60 20.99 -16.54
C PRO A 332 5.77 22.27 -16.60
N SER A 333 5.36 22.71 -17.80
CA SER A 333 4.59 23.95 -17.97
C SER A 333 3.18 23.87 -17.37
N TRP A 334 2.58 22.68 -17.32
CA TRP A 334 1.29 22.46 -16.65
C TRP A 334 1.45 22.45 -15.14
N ILE A 335 2.51 21.80 -14.63
CA ILE A 335 2.85 21.76 -13.21
C ILE A 335 3.15 23.17 -12.67
N GLU A 336 3.83 24.03 -13.45
CA GLU A 336 4.05 25.45 -13.13
C GLU A 336 2.75 26.26 -13.00
N LYS A 337 1.66 25.85 -13.68
CA LYS A 337 0.31 26.43 -13.49
C LYS A 337 -0.41 25.91 -12.25
N GLY A 338 0.23 25.04 -11.46
CA GLY A 338 -0.34 24.43 -10.26
C GLY A 338 -0.89 23.02 -10.48
N ALA A 339 -0.69 22.42 -11.66
CA ALA A 339 -1.26 21.11 -11.95
C ALA A 339 -0.51 19.94 -11.29
N ALA A 340 -1.25 18.88 -10.98
CA ALA A 340 -0.69 17.54 -10.84
C ALA A 340 -1.23 16.66 -11.97
N THR A 341 -0.42 15.74 -12.48
CA THR A 341 -0.77 14.85 -13.59
C THR A 341 -0.74 13.40 -13.14
N ALA A 342 -1.65 12.59 -13.63
CA ALA A 342 -1.52 11.12 -13.64
C ALA A 342 -1.56 10.65 -15.10
N TYR A 343 -0.66 9.74 -15.47
CA TYR A 343 -0.61 9.18 -16.81
C TYR A 343 -0.19 7.71 -16.81
N TYR A 344 -0.51 7.02 -17.90
CA TYR A 344 -0.25 5.60 -18.12
C TYR A 344 0.19 5.38 -19.57
N ILE A 345 1.16 4.48 -19.79
CA ILE A 345 1.63 4.08 -21.11
C ILE A 345 1.63 2.55 -21.20
N ALA A 346 0.82 2.01 -22.12
CA ALA A 346 0.83 0.60 -22.55
C ALA A 346 0.16 0.47 -23.93
N ASP A 347 0.26 -0.72 -24.54
CA ASP A 347 -0.44 -1.11 -25.78
C ASP A 347 -0.23 -0.18 -27.00
N GLY A 348 0.83 0.64 -26.97
CA GLY A 348 1.11 1.65 -28.00
C GLY A 348 0.27 2.93 -27.88
N ALA A 349 -0.20 3.23 -26.67
CA ALA A 349 -0.95 4.43 -26.33
C ALA A 349 -0.42 5.08 -25.03
N LEU A 350 -0.53 6.40 -24.96
CA LEU A 350 -0.28 7.23 -23.78
C LEU A 350 -1.62 7.83 -23.36
N TYR A 351 -1.95 7.71 -22.08
CA TYR A 351 -3.19 8.20 -21.50
C TYR A 351 -2.86 9.16 -20.35
N LEU A 352 -3.27 10.42 -20.45
CA LEU A 352 -3.22 11.42 -19.38
C LEU A 352 -4.59 11.42 -18.69
N ILE A 353 -4.68 10.89 -17.47
CA ILE A 353 -5.93 10.67 -16.73
C ILE A 353 -5.83 11.18 -15.28
N PRO A 354 -6.03 12.49 -15.04
CA PRO A 354 -5.94 13.62 -15.96
C PRO A 354 -4.70 14.49 -15.65
N ALA A 355 -4.57 15.63 -16.34
CA ALA A 355 -3.92 16.79 -15.73
C ALA A 355 -4.96 17.59 -14.92
N THR A 356 -4.68 17.79 -13.63
CA THR A 356 -5.60 18.34 -12.62
C THR A 356 -5.26 19.80 -12.33
N PHE A 357 -6.15 20.74 -12.65
CA PHE A 357 -5.95 22.18 -12.42
C PHE A 357 -7.02 22.73 -11.46
N ALA A 358 -6.65 23.34 -10.34
CA ALA A 358 -7.60 24.05 -9.48
C ALA A 358 -7.82 25.49 -9.95
N ASN A 359 -9.07 25.98 -9.93
CA ASN A 359 -9.47 27.36 -10.20
C ASN A 359 -9.13 27.93 -11.60
N TYR A 360 -8.99 27.07 -12.61
CA TYR A 360 -8.97 27.46 -14.02
C TYR A 360 -10.24 27.00 -14.72
N SER A 361 -10.65 27.69 -15.78
CA SER A 361 -11.72 27.26 -16.68
C SER A 361 -11.24 26.21 -17.71
N SER A 362 -12.17 25.43 -18.27
CA SER A 362 -11.87 24.57 -19.43
C SER A 362 -11.23 25.32 -20.60
N SER A 363 -11.53 26.61 -20.81
CA SER A 363 -10.94 27.42 -21.88
C SER A 363 -9.45 27.68 -21.65
N GLU A 364 -9.07 28.07 -20.43
CA GLU A 364 -7.67 28.30 -20.05
C GLU A 364 -6.86 27.01 -20.11
N VAL A 365 -7.39 25.91 -19.55
CA VAL A 365 -6.72 24.61 -19.58
C VAL A 365 -6.59 24.09 -21.02
N THR A 366 -7.61 24.26 -21.87
CA THR A 366 -7.50 23.96 -23.31
C THR A 366 -6.37 24.76 -23.96
N GLY A 367 -6.21 26.03 -23.58
CA GLY A 367 -5.08 26.89 -23.97
C GLY A 367 -3.72 26.35 -23.52
N PHE A 368 -3.60 25.87 -22.28
CA PHE A 368 -2.36 25.28 -21.75
C PHE A 368 -1.97 23.97 -22.45
N MET A 369 -2.95 23.22 -22.98
CA MET A 369 -2.68 22.00 -23.75
C MET A 369 -2.30 22.27 -25.23
N GLN A 370 -2.63 23.45 -25.79
CA GLN A 370 -2.40 23.74 -27.23
C GLN A 370 -0.95 23.54 -27.72
N PRO A 371 0.11 23.95 -26.98
CA PRO A 371 1.48 23.75 -27.45
C PRO A 371 1.84 22.28 -27.67
N PHE A 372 1.35 21.39 -26.81
CA PHE A 372 1.55 19.95 -26.96
C PHE A 372 0.68 19.37 -28.08
N VAL A 373 -0.59 19.80 -28.18
CA VAL A 373 -1.49 19.43 -29.28
C VAL A 373 -0.88 19.78 -30.65
N ALA A 374 -0.23 20.94 -30.79
CA ALA A 374 0.46 21.33 -32.01
C ALA A 374 1.65 20.40 -32.36
N GLN A 375 2.38 19.90 -31.36
CA GLN A 375 3.43 18.89 -31.56
C GLN A 375 2.84 17.54 -32.01
N LEU A 376 1.75 17.09 -31.40
CA LEU A 376 1.05 15.86 -31.81
C LEU A 376 0.56 15.92 -33.27
N GLN A 377 0.06 17.08 -33.71
CA GLN A 377 -0.32 17.34 -35.10
C GLN A 377 0.89 17.27 -36.05
N GLN A 378 2.04 17.85 -35.68
CA GLN A 378 3.28 17.79 -36.47
C GLN A 378 3.80 16.35 -36.60
N LEU A 379 3.77 15.58 -35.51
CA LEU A 379 4.16 14.17 -35.47
C LEU A 379 3.19 13.23 -36.20
N SER A 380 2.03 13.74 -36.64
CA SER A 380 0.98 12.95 -37.32
C SER A 380 0.57 11.70 -36.51
N VAL A 381 0.46 11.86 -35.19
CA VAL A 381 -0.09 10.84 -34.28
C VAL A 381 -1.57 11.12 -33.99
N ASN A 382 -2.33 10.06 -33.71
CA ASN A 382 -3.74 10.18 -33.34
C ASN A 382 -3.86 10.65 -31.90
N TYR A 383 -4.76 11.59 -31.62
CA TYR A 383 -5.05 12.01 -30.25
C TYR A 383 -6.51 12.40 -30.04
N THR A 384 -6.96 12.35 -28.78
CA THR A 384 -8.21 12.93 -28.29
C THR A 384 -7.89 13.85 -27.10
N LEU A 385 -8.67 14.93 -26.92
CA LEU A 385 -8.55 15.82 -25.76
C LEU A 385 -9.95 16.22 -25.30
N THR A 386 -10.25 15.95 -24.03
CA THR A 386 -11.47 16.38 -23.34
C THR A 386 -11.07 17.20 -22.12
N VAL A 387 -11.63 18.40 -21.97
CA VAL A 387 -11.33 19.30 -20.85
C VAL A 387 -12.61 19.70 -20.12
N THR A 388 -12.78 19.19 -18.89
CA THR A 388 -14.02 19.32 -18.12
C THR A 388 -13.76 20.05 -16.80
N THR A 389 -14.53 21.10 -16.52
CA THR A 389 -14.57 21.78 -15.22
C THR A 389 -15.66 21.19 -14.34
N PHE A 390 -15.36 20.98 -13.06
CA PHE A 390 -16.26 20.49 -12.02
C PHE A 390 -16.32 21.54 -10.90
N ASP A 391 -17.48 21.68 -10.26
CA ASP A 391 -17.71 22.69 -9.21
C ASP A 391 -16.88 22.44 -7.94
N ASN A 392 -16.41 21.20 -7.72
CA ASN A 392 -15.77 20.75 -6.49
C ASN A 392 -14.82 19.56 -6.76
N TYR A 393 -13.88 19.29 -5.84
CA TYR A 393 -12.88 18.23 -6.02
C TYR A 393 -13.46 16.81 -5.95
N TYR A 394 -14.57 16.58 -5.23
CA TYR A 394 -15.17 15.26 -5.08
C TYR A 394 -15.79 14.76 -6.39
N SER A 395 -16.59 15.62 -7.07
CA SER A 395 -17.16 15.31 -8.39
C SER A 395 -16.08 15.15 -9.47
N PHE A 396 -15.00 15.94 -9.39
CA PHE A 396 -13.82 15.74 -10.23
C PHE A 396 -13.18 14.36 -9.99
N PHE A 397 -12.98 13.98 -8.72
CA PHE A 397 -12.35 12.70 -8.36
C PHE A 397 -13.19 11.52 -8.84
N ASP A 398 -14.50 11.54 -8.60
CA ASP A 398 -15.43 10.48 -9.02
C ASP A 398 -15.42 10.28 -10.55
N ASN A 399 -15.35 11.36 -11.32
CA ASN A 399 -15.29 11.29 -12.78
C ASN A 399 -14.01 10.60 -13.32
N TYR A 400 -12.85 10.79 -12.68
CA TYR A 400 -11.57 10.28 -13.19
C TYR A 400 -11.05 9.02 -12.51
N PHE A 401 -11.44 8.78 -11.25
CA PHE A 401 -10.93 7.68 -10.41
C PHE A 401 -12.05 6.86 -9.75
N GLY A 402 -13.32 7.20 -10.02
CA GLY A 402 -14.49 6.47 -9.55
C GLY A 402 -14.84 5.24 -10.42
N PRO A 403 -16.07 4.69 -10.29
CA PRO A 403 -17.14 5.21 -9.45
C PRO A 403 -16.85 5.01 -7.95
N LEU A 404 -17.02 6.08 -7.17
CA LEU A 404 -16.94 6.01 -5.71
C LEU A 404 -18.08 5.14 -5.14
N PRO A 405 -17.87 4.44 -4.00
CA PRO A 405 -16.73 4.61 -3.09
C PRO A 405 -15.43 3.90 -3.52
N TYR A 406 -15.47 2.81 -4.30
CA TYR A 406 -14.29 1.93 -4.44
C TYR A 406 -13.40 2.22 -5.66
N GLY A 407 -13.92 2.87 -6.69
CA GLY A 407 -13.21 3.04 -7.97
C GLY A 407 -13.13 1.74 -8.77
N THR A 408 -12.26 1.70 -9.77
CA THR A 408 -12.00 0.51 -10.61
C THR A 408 -10.57 -0.03 -10.50
N TYR A 409 -9.74 0.55 -9.63
CA TYR A 409 -8.33 0.17 -9.52
C TYR A 409 -8.14 -1.21 -8.87
N THR A 410 -7.50 -2.09 -9.61
CA THR A 410 -6.98 -3.37 -9.09
C THR A 410 -5.66 -3.18 -8.36
N ASN A 411 -5.35 -4.09 -7.44
CA ASN A 411 -4.07 -4.21 -6.75
C ASN A 411 -3.60 -5.66 -6.80
N ALA A 412 -3.07 -6.07 -7.95
CA ALA A 412 -2.53 -7.40 -8.20
C ALA A 412 -1.38 -7.35 -9.21
N GLN A 413 -0.20 -6.91 -8.76
CA GLN A 413 0.96 -6.66 -9.62
C GLN A 413 2.30 -6.89 -8.91
N VAL A 414 3.37 -6.98 -9.71
CA VAL A 414 4.77 -6.81 -9.27
C VAL A 414 5.29 -5.50 -9.88
N GLN A 415 6.16 -4.78 -9.17
CA GLN A 415 6.46 -3.39 -9.53
C GLN A 415 7.76 -2.85 -8.95
N GLY A 416 8.28 -1.82 -9.63
CA GLY A 416 9.34 -0.96 -9.14
C GLY A 416 9.18 0.44 -9.72
N GLY A 417 10.27 1.18 -9.82
CA GLY A 417 10.25 2.47 -10.50
C GLY A 417 11.23 3.49 -9.93
N ARG A 418 11.13 4.71 -10.44
CA ARG A 418 12.05 5.78 -10.06
C ARG A 418 11.43 7.16 -10.04
N LEU A 419 11.86 7.97 -9.08
CA LEU A 419 11.63 9.40 -9.14
C LEU A 419 12.44 9.98 -10.29
N ILE A 420 11.85 10.88 -11.07
CA ILE A 420 12.48 11.54 -12.21
C ILE A 420 12.78 13.00 -11.83
N PRO A 421 14.07 13.39 -11.71
CA PRO A 421 14.46 14.76 -11.39
C PRO A 421 13.99 15.76 -12.44
N ARG A 422 13.68 17.01 -12.03
CA ARG A 422 13.38 18.12 -12.95
C ARG A 422 14.43 18.28 -14.06
N THR A 423 15.69 18.06 -13.71
CA THR A 423 16.84 18.15 -14.63
C THR A 423 16.81 17.13 -15.76
N VAL A 424 16.15 15.97 -15.59
CA VAL A 424 16.01 14.96 -16.65
C VAL A 424 15.07 15.46 -17.74
N LEU A 425 13.94 16.09 -17.39
CA LEU A 425 12.98 16.61 -18.36
C LEU A 425 13.41 17.97 -18.96
N ALA A 426 14.29 18.71 -18.29
CA ALA A 426 14.76 20.03 -18.72
C ALA A 426 15.76 20.03 -19.88
N SER A 427 16.36 18.88 -20.23
CA SER A 427 17.25 18.75 -21.40
C SER A 427 16.72 17.72 -22.39
N ASN A 428 16.74 18.08 -23.67
CA ASN A 428 16.33 17.21 -24.76
C ASN A 428 17.08 15.86 -24.75
N SER A 429 18.37 15.84 -24.38
CA SER A 429 19.18 14.61 -24.38
C SER A 429 18.79 13.64 -23.26
N SER A 430 18.53 14.13 -22.05
CA SER A 430 18.13 13.30 -20.91
C SER A 430 16.65 12.89 -20.99
N ASN A 431 15.79 13.75 -21.56
CA ASN A 431 14.39 13.41 -21.81
C ASN A 431 14.26 12.33 -22.92
N ALA A 432 15.08 12.43 -23.98
CA ALA A 432 15.19 11.37 -24.98
C ALA A 432 15.75 10.07 -24.37
N ALA A 433 16.76 10.15 -23.48
CA ALA A 433 17.29 8.97 -22.79
C ALA A 433 16.24 8.30 -21.87
N LEU A 434 15.41 9.09 -21.17
CA LEU A 434 14.26 8.58 -20.43
C LEU A 434 13.30 7.85 -21.35
N THR A 435 12.91 8.48 -22.46
CA THR A 435 12.00 7.89 -23.46
C THR A 435 12.54 6.57 -24.02
N SER A 436 13.84 6.49 -24.31
CA SER A 436 14.48 5.23 -24.74
C SER A 436 14.40 4.13 -23.69
N ALA A 437 14.59 4.45 -22.40
CA ALA A 437 14.43 3.47 -21.31
C ALA A 437 12.98 3.00 -21.20
N LEU A 438 12.00 3.92 -21.29
CA LEU A 438 10.58 3.59 -21.28
C LEU A 438 10.15 2.75 -22.48
N ARG A 439 10.72 2.99 -23.68
CA ARG A 439 10.50 2.16 -24.87
C ARG A 439 11.04 0.74 -24.70
N GLU A 440 12.23 0.58 -24.11
CA GLU A 440 12.80 -0.74 -23.79
C GLU A 440 11.94 -1.51 -22.77
N ILE A 441 11.36 -0.82 -21.78
CA ILE A 441 10.42 -1.42 -20.82
C ILE A 441 9.14 -1.87 -21.53
N ALA A 442 8.50 -0.96 -22.26
CA ALA A 442 7.24 -1.20 -22.98
C ALA A 442 7.36 -2.17 -24.17
N SER A 443 8.58 -2.56 -24.57
CA SER A 443 8.80 -3.64 -25.54
C SER A 443 8.34 -5.01 -25.01
N ASN A 444 8.24 -5.16 -23.69
CA ASN A 444 7.70 -6.34 -23.04
C ASN A 444 6.22 -6.12 -22.71
N PRO A 445 5.27 -6.84 -23.35
CA PRO A 445 3.83 -6.61 -23.18
C PRO A 445 3.29 -7.01 -21.79
N ALA A 446 4.10 -7.65 -20.93
CA ALA A 446 3.73 -7.83 -19.54
C ALA A 446 3.78 -6.53 -18.72
N PHE A 447 4.51 -5.51 -19.20
CA PHE A 447 4.79 -4.28 -18.49
C PHE A 447 4.00 -3.08 -19.00
N HIS A 448 3.61 -2.24 -18.05
CA HIS A 448 3.09 -0.91 -18.29
C HIS A 448 3.82 0.11 -17.42
N ILE A 449 3.68 1.37 -17.78
CA ILE A 449 4.34 2.50 -17.11
C ILE A 449 3.24 3.41 -16.55
N VAL A 450 3.26 3.66 -15.25
CA VAL A 450 2.42 4.67 -14.58
C VAL A 450 3.30 5.86 -14.23
N GLY A 451 2.79 7.08 -14.33
CA GLY A 451 3.50 8.26 -13.87
C GLY A 451 2.62 9.28 -13.18
N VAL A 452 3.14 9.88 -12.11
CA VAL A 452 2.47 10.93 -11.35
C VAL A 452 3.36 12.17 -11.29
N GLY A 453 2.99 13.21 -12.05
CA GLY A 453 3.70 14.48 -12.11
C GLY A 453 3.18 15.49 -11.09
N ALA A 454 4.07 16.13 -10.33
CA ALA A 454 3.72 17.19 -9.39
C ALA A 454 4.91 18.12 -9.08
N ASP A 455 4.65 19.27 -8.44
CA ASP A 455 5.68 20.04 -7.75
C ASP A 455 5.54 20.00 -6.23
N VAL A 456 6.35 19.14 -5.62
CA VAL A 456 6.52 19.04 -4.16
C VAL A 456 7.91 19.52 -3.70
N SER A 457 8.60 20.33 -4.52
CA SER A 457 9.92 20.91 -4.20
C SER A 457 9.89 21.85 -2.98
N ARG A 458 8.74 22.49 -2.74
CA ARG A 458 8.49 23.29 -1.54
C ARG A 458 8.55 22.40 -0.31
N ALA A 459 9.53 22.64 0.56
CA ALA A 459 9.62 21.95 1.84
C ALA A 459 8.37 22.22 2.69
N ALA A 460 7.92 21.20 3.43
CA ALA A 460 6.87 21.38 4.43
C ALA A 460 7.31 22.41 5.49
N HIS A 461 6.37 23.25 5.93
CA HIS A 461 6.63 24.26 6.97
C HIS A 461 7.10 23.65 8.30
N VAL A 462 6.78 22.37 8.54
CA VAL A 462 7.34 21.56 9.63
C VAL A 462 8.24 20.48 9.01
N PRO A 463 9.48 20.28 9.51
CA PRO A 463 10.35 19.19 9.06
C PRO A 463 9.68 17.81 9.18
N ASN A 464 9.85 16.98 8.15
CA ASN A 464 9.37 15.61 8.09
C ASN A 464 10.38 14.68 7.41
N ALA A 465 10.17 13.36 7.48
CA ALA A 465 11.11 12.34 7.02
C ALA A 465 10.98 11.95 5.54
N VAL A 466 10.13 12.63 4.78
CA VAL A 466 9.95 12.42 3.33
C VAL A 466 11.32 12.30 2.64
N PHE A 467 11.48 11.24 1.85
CA PHE A 467 12.70 10.97 1.11
C PHE A 467 13.11 12.19 0.26
N PRO A 468 14.34 12.74 0.41
CA PRO A 468 14.73 14.00 -0.22
C PRO A 468 14.66 14.03 -1.75
N GLY A 469 14.71 12.86 -2.42
CA GLY A 469 14.53 12.75 -3.88
C GLY A 469 13.23 13.40 -4.37
N TRP A 470 12.14 13.31 -3.60
CA TRP A 470 10.85 13.95 -3.92
C TRP A 470 10.97 15.45 -4.17
N ARG A 471 11.86 16.16 -3.46
CA ARG A 471 12.02 17.61 -3.61
C ARG A 471 12.78 18.00 -4.88
N LYS A 472 13.53 17.07 -5.47
CA LYS A 472 14.23 17.21 -6.76
C LYS A 472 13.38 16.72 -7.94
N ALA A 473 12.45 15.80 -7.66
CA ALA A 473 11.59 15.16 -8.65
C ALA A 473 10.55 16.11 -9.28
N ILE A 474 10.09 15.75 -10.48
CA ILE A 474 8.90 16.31 -11.12
C ILE A 474 7.83 15.27 -11.43
N THR A 475 8.23 14.02 -11.65
CA THR A 475 7.30 12.90 -11.76
C THR A 475 7.89 11.70 -11.03
N TRP A 476 7.03 10.96 -10.34
CA TRP A 476 7.28 9.56 -10.03
C TRP A 476 6.94 8.75 -11.28
N ILE A 477 7.74 7.75 -11.63
CA ILE A 477 7.41 6.76 -12.65
C ILE A 477 7.50 5.38 -12.00
N GLU A 478 6.37 4.70 -11.96
CA GLU A 478 6.22 3.30 -11.58
C GLU A 478 6.28 2.44 -12.84
N ILE A 479 6.96 1.30 -12.74
CA ILE A 479 6.91 0.24 -13.73
C ILE A 479 6.23 -0.95 -13.08
N ALA A 480 5.18 -1.48 -13.71
CA ALA A 480 4.40 -2.55 -13.12
C ALA A 480 4.04 -3.61 -14.16
N ALA A 481 3.97 -4.86 -13.70
CA ALA A 481 3.44 -5.98 -14.46
C ALA A 481 2.25 -6.57 -13.70
N ASN A 482 1.08 -6.52 -14.34
CA ASN A 482 -0.14 -7.11 -13.79
C ASN A 482 0.02 -8.62 -13.63
N TRP A 483 -0.53 -9.17 -12.55
CA TRP A 483 -0.42 -10.58 -12.24
C TRP A 483 -1.41 -11.41 -13.04
N ASP A 484 -0.90 -12.29 -13.89
CA ASP A 484 -1.71 -13.24 -14.66
C ASP A 484 -1.92 -14.53 -13.87
N TRP A 485 -3.13 -14.69 -13.36
CA TRP A 485 -3.58 -15.86 -12.61
C TRP A 485 -3.54 -17.17 -13.41
N ASN A 486 -3.62 -17.11 -14.75
CA ASN A 486 -3.56 -18.28 -15.63
C ASN A 486 -2.13 -18.78 -15.86
N GLN A 487 -1.12 -17.95 -15.61
CA GLN A 487 0.28 -18.33 -15.76
C GLN A 487 0.81 -19.10 -14.53
N ALA A 488 2.00 -19.66 -14.64
CA ALA A 488 2.70 -20.21 -13.48
C ALA A 488 3.15 -19.08 -12.54
N TYR A 489 3.21 -19.36 -11.22
CA TYR A 489 3.74 -18.41 -10.23
C TYR A 489 5.15 -17.93 -10.61
N ALA A 490 6.01 -18.86 -11.05
CA ALA A 490 7.38 -18.56 -11.45
C ALA A 490 7.48 -17.59 -12.65
N THR A 491 6.51 -17.60 -13.57
CA THR A 491 6.50 -16.67 -14.71
C THR A 491 6.20 -15.25 -14.24
N ASN A 492 5.19 -15.07 -13.39
CA ASN A 492 4.90 -13.76 -12.79
C ASN A 492 6.07 -13.28 -11.89
N ALA A 493 6.66 -14.17 -11.09
CA ALA A 493 7.82 -13.85 -10.25
C ALA A 493 9.09 -13.47 -11.06
N ALA A 494 9.20 -13.93 -12.31
CA ALA A 494 10.28 -13.50 -13.21
C ALA A 494 10.15 -12.03 -13.65
N ASN A 495 8.93 -11.46 -13.65
CA ASN A 495 8.74 -10.04 -13.94
C ASN A 495 9.36 -9.15 -12.85
N GLU A 496 9.24 -9.50 -11.55
CA GLU A 496 9.98 -8.81 -10.48
C GLU A 496 11.49 -8.90 -10.71
N THR A 497 11.98 -10.07 -11.14
CA THR A 497 13.41 -10.22 -11.44
C THR A 497 13.86 -9.30 -12.58
N LEU A 498 13.01 -9.04 -13.58
CA LEU A 498 13.27 -8.06 -14.64
C LEU A 498 13.24 -6.61 -14.13
N ILE A 499 12.36 -6.28 -13.19
CA ILE A 499 12.33 -4.98 -12.51
C ILE A 499 13.69 -4.73 -11.83
N THR A 500 14.06 -5.58 -10.86
CA THR A 500 15.26 -5.42 -10.04
C THR A 500 16.56 -5.45 -10.85
N GLN A 501 16.66 -6.34 -11.85
CA GLN A 501 17.93 -6.62 -12.53
C GLN A 501 18.10 -5.87 -13.86
N LYS A 502 17.03 -5.31 -14.44
CA LYS A 502 17.09 -4.65 -15.75
C LYS A 502 16.40 -3.28 -15.74
N TYR A 503 15.11 -3.20 -15.41
CA TYR A 503 14.31 -2.01 -15.69
C TYR A 503 14.55 -0.87 -14.69
N ASP A 504 14.63 -1.13 -13.39
CA ASP A 504 15.02 -0.09 -12.41
C ASP A 504 16.46 0.39 -12.62
N PRO A 505 17.45 -0.49 -12.92
CA PRO A 505 18.77 -0.08 -13.39
C PRO A 505 18.78 0.82 -14.65
N LEU A 506 17.89 0.58 -15.63
CA LEU A 506 17.76 1.43 -16.82
C LEU A 506 17.27 2.84 -16.45
N LEU A 507 16.25 2.95 -15.59
CA LEU A 507 15.80 4.25 -15.07
C LEU A 507 16.86 4.93 -14.18
N ALA A 508 17.65 4.15 -13.44
CA ALA A 508 18.74 4.65 -12.61
C ALA A 508 19.90 5.24 -13.43
N ALA A 509 20.20 4.68 -14.59
CA ALA A 509 21.21 5.22 -15.51
C ALA A 509 20.83 6.63 -16.03
N VAL A 510 19.54 6.91 -16.19
CA VAL A 510 19.02 8.21 -16.67
C VAL A 510 18.91 9.25 -15.54
N THR A 511 18.46 8.81 -14.36
CA THR A 511 18.11 9.72 -13.23
C THR A 511 19.24 9.93 -12.22
N GLY A 512 20.24 9.05 -12.21
CA GLY A 512 21.33 9.05 -11.25
C GLY A 512 21.02 8.38 -9.91
N PRO A 513 22.05 8.13 -9.08
CA PRO A 513 21.92 7.33 -7.85
C PRO A 513 21.10 8.04 -6.77
N GLU A 514 21.17 9.37 -6.68
CA GLU A 514 20.45 10.15 -5.64
C GLU A 514 18.94 10.28 -5.88
N SER A 515 18.44 9.88 -7.05
CA SER A 515 17.02 10.09 -7.37
C SER A 515 16.09 9.22 -6.54
N GLY A 516 16.50 7.96 -6.30
CA GLY A 516 15.76 6.98 -5.53
C GLY A 516 14.34 6.68 -6.02
N ALA A 517 13.56 6.05 -5.16
CA ALA A 517 12.24 5.53 -5.47
C ALA A 517 11.25 5.74 -4.33
N TYR A 518 9.95 5.66 -4.64
CA TYR A 518 8.90 5.82 -3.65
C TYR A 518 8.68 4.52 -2.87
N LEU A 519 9.00 4.55 -1.58
CA LEU A 519 9.01 3.36 -0.70
C LEU A 519 7.70 2.57 -0.58
N ASN A 520 6.56 3.10 -1.04
CA ASN A 520 5.28 2.38 -1.04
C ASN A 520 4.98 1.66 -2.36
N GLU A 521 5.65 2.04 -3.44
CA GLU A 521 5.39 1.58 -4.82
C GLU A 521 6.69 1.10 -5.52
N GLY A 522 7.79 0.96 -4.77
CA GLY A 522 9.10 0.53 -5.28
C GLY A 522 9.36 -0.98 -5.14
N ASP A 523 10.43 -1.42 -5.80
CA ASP A 523 10.92 -2.80 -5.86
C ASP A 523 11.11 -3.40 -4.45
N PHE A 524 10.44 -4.53 -4.17
CA PHE A 524 10.51 -5.16 -2.85
C PHE A 524 11.81 -5.96 -2.64
N ALA A 525 12.54 -6.27 -3.71
CA ALA A 525 13.86 -6.89 -3.71
C ALA A 525 15.02 -5.88 -3.79
N GLN A 526 14.75 -4.56 -3.76
CA GLN A 526 15.76 -3.49 -3.75
C GLN A 526 16.78 -3.68 -2.60
N ARG A 527 18.01 -4.08 -2.96
CA ARG A 527 19.04 -4.44 -1.97
C ARG A 527 19.62 -3.26 -1.19
N ASP A 528 19.71 -2.11 -1.83
CA ASP A 528 20.17 -0.84 -1.26
C ASP A 528 18.99 0.09 -0.92
N PHE A 529 17.88 -0.50 -0.45
CA PHE A 529 16.68 0.25 -0.05
C PHE A 529 16.98 1.40 0.93
N GLN A 530 18.02 1.28 1.77
CA GLN A 530 18.45 2.35 2.68
C GLN A 530 18.74 3.65 1.91
N THR A 531 19.44 3.58 0.79
CA THR A 531 19.75 4.75 -0.05
C THR A 531 18.61 5.09 -0.99
N GLN A 532 17.96 4.11 -1.62
CA GLN A 532 16.92 4.36 -2.62
C GLN A 532 15.60 4.87 -2.03
N PHE A 533 15.21 4.43 -0.83
CA PHE A 533 13.92 4.79 -0.20
C PHE A 533 14.03 5.86 0.88
N PHE A 534 15.22 6.06 1.48
CA PHE A 534 15.41 6.97 2.62
C PHE A 534 16.58 7.94 2.44
N GLY A 535 17.60 7.58 1.65
CA GLY A 535 18.76 8.43 1.37
C GLY A 535 19.44 8.94 2.65
N SER A 536 19.71 10.25 2.70
CA SER A 536 20.34 10.89 3.86
C SER A 536 19.51 10.81 5.15
N ASN A 537 18.22 10.48 5.08
CA ASN A 537 17.38 10.36 6.28
C ASN A 537 17.61 9.03 7.03
N TYR A 538 18.19 8.00 6.39
CA TYR A 538 18.22 6.63 6.93
C TYR A 538 18.89 6.53 8.31
N ALA A 539 20.04 7.18 8.52
CA ALA A 539 20.77 7.10 9.78
C ALA A 539 19.96 7.68 10.97
N THR A 540 19.33 8.85 10.76
CA THR A 540 18.44 9.47 11.75
C THR A 540 17.20 8.61 12.00
N LEU A 541 16.59 8.09 10.93
CA LEU A 541 15.44 7.19 11.03
C LEU A 541 15.76 5.91 11.81
N LYS A 542 16.95 5.30 11.59
CA LYS A 542 17.42 4.12 12.31
C LYS A 542 17.68 4.41 13.78
N ALA A 543 18.24 5.57 14.12
CA ALA A 543 18.40 6.00 15.51
C ALA A 543 17.04 6.15 16.22
N ILE A 544 16.05 6.74 15.56
CA ILE A 544 14.67 6.91 16.09
C ILE A 544 13.97 5.54 16.21
N LYS A 545 14.13 4.65 15.23
CA LYS A 545 13.68 3.25 15.29
C LYS A 545 14.20 2.55 16.54
N ASN A 546 15.51 2.61 16.79
CA ASN A 546 16.13 1.98 17.96
C ASN A 546 15.67 2.61 19.29
N LYS A 547 15.30 3.90 19.30
CA LYS A 547 14.75 4.59 20.48
C LYS A 547 13.32 4.14 20.83
N TYR A 548 12.43 4.03 19.84
CA TYR A 548 11.00 3.72 20.07
C TYR A 548 10.66 2.23 19.98
N ASP A 549 11.53 1.44 19.35
CA ASP A 549 11.42 -0.02 19.25
C ASP A 549 12.78 -0.73 19.52
N PRO A 550 13.32 -0.63 20.75
CA PRO A 550 14.57 -1.30 21.12
C PRO A 550 14.46 -2.83 21.16
N GLY A 551 13.23 -3.38 21.16
CA GLY A 551 12.98 -4.82 21.03
C GLY A 551 12.90 -5.30 19.58
N HIS A 552 12.91 -4.38 18.61
CA HIS A 552 12.59 -4.55 17.20
C HIS A 552 11.36 -5.47 17.01
N ILE A 553 10.25 -5.19 17.70
CA ILE A 553 8.99 -5.92 17.50
C ILE A 553 8.40 -5.63 16.12
N PHE A 554 8.56 -4.41 15.63
CA PHE A 554 8.06 -4.03 14.31
C PHE A 554 9.07 -4.39 13.21
N TYR A 555 8.59 -5.10 12.20
CA TYR A 555 9.34 -5.49 11.02
C TYR A 555 8.41 -5.43 9.80
N GLY A 556 8.95 -4.94 8.69
CA GLY A 556 8.38 -5.05 7.35
C GLY A 556 9.52 -5.02 6.34
N ASN A 557 9.33 -5.65 5.19
CA ASN A 557 10.34 -5.70 4.14
C ASN A 557 10.75 -4.28 3.68
N ALA A 558 12.04 -4.06 3.41
CA ALA A 558 12.64 -2.79 2.99
C ALA A 558 12.24 -1.54 3.83
N LEU A 559 11.87 -1.73 5.10
CA LEU A 559 11.66 -0.64 6.07
C LEU A 559 12.91 -0.39 6.90
N VAL A 560 12.96 0.77 7.55
CA VAL A 560 14.04 1.11 8.49
C VAL A 560 14.13 0.05 9.60
N GLY A 561 15.28 -0.63 9.65
CA GLY A 561 15.54 -1.74 10.57
C GLY A 561 15.13 -3.13 10.08
N SER A 562 14.70 -3.29 8.83
CA SER A 562 14.47 -4.63 8.25
C SER A 562 15.77 -5.41 8.05
N ASP A 563 16.89 -4.70 7.95
CA ASP A 563 18.26 -5.22 7.85
C ASP A 563 18.80 -5.84 9.15
N ASP A 564 18.12 -5.65 10.30
CA ASP A 564 18.43 -6.35 11.55
C ASP A 564 17.88 -7.80 11.59
N TRP A 565 17.27 -8.25 10.48
CA TRP A 565 16.54 -9.51 10.38
C TRP A 565 16.80 -10.23 9.05
N THR A 566 16.83 -11.56 9.12
CA THR A 566 16.76 -12.47 7.98
C THR A 566 15.47 -13.27 8.00
N VAL A 567 15.00 -13.71 6.84
CA VAL A 567 13.87 -14.64 6.71
C VAL A 567 14.44 -16.01 6.31
N ALA A 568 14.29 -17.00 7.19
CA ALA A 568 14.71 -18.37 6.94
C ALA A 568 13.79 -19.08 5.93
N SER A 569 14.21 -20.23 5.42
CA SER A 569 13.50 -21.00 4.38
C SER A 569 12.12 -21.53 4.81
N ASP A 570 11.85 -21.65 6.12
CA ASP A 570 10.52 -21.95 6.67
C ASP A 570 9.62 -20.71 6.79
N GLY A 571 10.10 -19.52 6.40
CA GLY A 571 9.42 -18.22 6.53
C GLY A 571 9.61 -17.56 7.91
N ARG A 572 10.45 -18.12 8.77
CA ARG A 572 10.73 -17.61 10.12
C ARG A 572 11.58 -16.35 10.08
N LEU A 573 11.25 -15.38 10.92
CA LEU A 573 12.01 -14.15 11.09
C LEU A 573 13.09 -14.35 12.17
N CYS A 574 14.37 -14.24 11.82
CA CYS A 574 15.53 -14.45 12.69
C CYS A 574 16.43 -13.21 12.69
N ARG A 575 17.11 -12.92 13.80
CA ARG A 575 18.12 -11.85 13.83
C ARG A 575 19.23 -12.13 12.82
N ALA A 576 19.68 -11.08 12.14
CA ALA A 576 20.79 -11.12 11.19
C ALA A 576 22.17 -11.20 11.89
#